data_AF-A0A920IW78-F1
#
_entry.id   AF-A0A920IW78-F1
#
_cell.length_a   1.000
_cell.length_b   1.000
_cell.length_c   1.000
_cell.angle_alpha   90.00
_cell.angle_beta   90.00
_cell.angle_gamma   90.00
#
_symmetry.space_group_name_H-M   'P 1'
#
loop_
_entity.id
_entity.type
_entity.pdbx_description
1 polymer ?
#
loop_
_entity_poly.entity_id
_entity_poly.type
_entity_poly.pdbx_seq_one_letter_code
_entity_poly.pdbx_strand_id
1 'polypeptide(L)'
;MDIKPVQRKITKKIWVGDVPVGGGSPISVQSMTNTETLDVSATVNQINELEEAGADIVRVSVPSMEAAEAFKCIKEQSNIPLVSDIHFDYKIALQVIKYGVDCVRINPGNIGNEKKIKEVIAAASDLDVPIRIGVNAGSLEKDLQKKYGEPNADALVESAMRHVNILLDNNYDNFKLSIKSSDIFMAIESYEKISELIEQPLHLGITESGSLKTGTVKSSIGLGSLLMQGIGDTIRVSLASDPVDEVNVAWEMLKSLKIRSRGVKIVACPSCSRQNFQVIKTVNNLENNLSHLKEEVTLAVIGCYVNGPGESKVADVGVTGASPKHLIYLNGKPAYKVETNELENALIKEVTKIAEQKKKYNIKTMKDLKTIRGMPDLYDEDVERISIVEKTCFETFKSFNFQEFRTPIIENKSLFQRSVGESSDIIQKEVYEFEDRNGELLCLRPEGTAGLVRALITNGLMNDEIKKYFYLGPMFRYERPQKGRKRQFFQAGAELIGEESTKSDVEIILLAKTILEKLGIKYSLEINYLGKDESLNSYRAYLKYLQNFKEDLEDKVYSRLQRNQLEQLIQKTTKLIKF
;
A
#
# COMPACT_ATOMS: atom_id res chain seq x y z
N MET A 1 14.92 25.77 -23.13
CA MET A 1 13.46 25.97 -22.99
C MET A 1 12.96 24.93 -22.02
N ASP A 2 12.69 25.33 -20.77
CA ASP A 2 12.02 24.45 -19.81
C ASP A 2 10.58 24.30 -20.24
N ILE A 3 10.29 23.24 -20.99
CA ILE A 3 8.92 22.85 -21.31
C ILE A 3 8.25 22.53 -19.97
N LYS A 4 7.27 23.34 -19.57
CA LYS A 4 6.50 23.08 -18.34
C LYS A 4 5.89 21.67 -18.44
N PRO A 5 6.02 20.84 -17.39
CA PRO A 5 5.38 19.54 -17.37
C PRO A 5 3.87 19.70 -17.52
N VAL A 6 3.23 18.71 -18.14
CA VAL A 6 1.76 18.65 -18.25
C VAL A 6 1.16 18.77 -16.85
N GLN A 7 0.35 19.81 -16.65
CA GLN A 7 -0.35 20.00 -15.38
C GLN A 7 -1.58 19.09 -15.36
N ARG A 8 -1.53 18.05 -14.51
CA ARG A 8 -2.63 17.10 -14.34
C ARG A 8 -3.81 17.74 -13.60
N LYS A 9 -5.04 17.48 -14.06
CA LYS A 9 -6.25 17.76 -13.29
C LYS A 9 -6.31 16.79 -12.11
N ILE A 10 -6.59 17.32 -10.91
CA ILE A 10 -6.67 16.50 -9.69
C ILE A 10 -8.07 15.92 -9.59
N THR A 11 -8.14 14.59 -9.59
CA THR A 11 -9.36 13.80 -9.37
C THR A 11 -9.31 13.12 -8.01
N LYS A 12 -10.42 12.57 -7.54
CA LYS A 12 -10.47 11.68 -6.38
C LYS A 12 -9.56 10.47 -6.61
N LYS A 13 -8.88 9.98 -5.57
CA LYS A 13 -8.11 8.75 -5.65
C LYS A 13 -9.01 7.55 -5.38
N ILE A 14 -8.89 6.52 -6.22
CA ILE A 14 -9.45 5.18 -5.98
C ILE A 14 -8.33 4.14 -6.08
N TRP A 15 -8.57 2.94 -5.57
CA TRP A 15 -7.64 1.82 -5.64
C TRP A 15 -8.23 0.70 -6.48
N VAL A 16 -7.49 0.28 -7.51
CA VAL A 16 -7.80 -0.94 -8.27
C VAL A 16 -6.78 -1.98 -7.85
N GLY A 17 -7.13 -2.81 -6.86
CA GLY A 17 -6.17 -3.67 -6.17
C GLY A 17 -5.14 -2.79 -5.45
N ASP A 18 -3.87 -2.97 -5.78
CA ASP A 18 -2.76 -2.16 -5.25
C ASP A 18 -2.38 -0.98 -6.16
N VAL A 19 -3.09 -0.75 -7.27
CA VAL A 19 -2.80 0.34 -8.22
C VAL A 19 -3.68 1.56 -7.93
N PRO A 20 -3.09 2.71 -7.51
CA PRO A 20 -3.85 3.93 -7.29
C PRO A 20 -4.19 4.62 -8.61
N VAL A 21 -5.45 5.00 -8.78
CA VAL A 21 -5.95 5.72 -9.97
C VAL A 21 -6.56 7.05 -9.52
N GLY A 22 -6.12 8.15 -10.14
CA GLY A 22 -6.51 9.51 -9.75
C GLY A 22 -5.73 10.06 -8.56
N GLY A 23 -6.15 11.21 -8.01
CA GLY A 23 -5.49 11.86 -6.86
C GLY A 23 -4.03 12.24 -7.11
N GLY A 24 -3.69 12.59 -8.35
CA GLY A 24 -2.31 12.90 -8.76
C GLY A 24 -1.40 11.67 -8.94
N SER A 25 -1.94 10.46 -8.88
CA SER A 25 -1.18 9.23 -9.11
C SER A 25 -0.69 9.13 -10.56
N PRO A 26 0.40 8.35 -10.82
CA PRO A 26 0.85 8.08 -12.18
C PRO A 26 -0.28 7.53 -13.05
N ILE A 27 -0.35 7.94 -14.32
CA ILE A 27 -1.36 7.42 -15.25
C ILE A 27 -1.10 5.94 -15.47
N SER A 28 -2.06 5.10 -15.08
CA SER A 28 -1.95 3.65 -15.24
C SER A 28 -2.33 3.22 -16.67
N VAL A 29 -1.52 2.34 -17.25
CA VAL A 29 -1.74 1.71 -18.55
C VAL A 29 -2.57 0.46 -18.35
N GLN A 30 -3.67 0.33 -19.08
CA GLN A 30 -4.51 -0.87 -19.08
C GLN A 30 -4.54 -1.51 -20.46
N SER A 31 -4.72 -2.82 -20.47
CA SER A 31 -5.07 -3.59 -21.67
C SER A 31 -6.24 -4.53 -21.35
N MET A 32 -6.67 -5.31 -22.34
CA MET A 32 -7.73 -6.30 -22.19
C MET A 32 -7.32 -7.60 -22.87
N THR A 33 -7.59 -8.72 -22.21
CA THR A 33 -7.39 -10.03 -22.84
C THR A 33 -8.36 -10.24 -24.00
N ASN A 34 -7.94 -11.03 -24.98
CA ASN A 34 -8.78 -11.45 -26.11
C ASN A 34 -8.90 -12.99 -26.22
N THR A 35 -8.36 -13.72 -25.24
CA THR A 35 -8.59 -15.16 -25.05
C THR A 35 -10.02 -15.43 -24.56
N GLU A 36 -10.48 -16.66 -24.76
CA GLU A 36 -11.72 -17.14 -24.13
C GLU A 36 -11.48 -17.34 -22.63
N THR A 37 -12.25 -16.67 -21.78
CA THR A 37 -12.05 -16.67 -20.31
C THR A 37 -12.16 -18.07 -19.70
N LEU A 38 -12.92 -18.98 -20.33
CA LEU A 38 -13.01 -20.38 -19.91
C LEU A 38 -11.68 -21.13 -20.06
N ASP A 39 -10.80 -20.69 -20.95
CA ASP A 39 -9.42 -21.18 -21.03
C ASP A 39 -8.56 -20.39 -20.03
N VAL A 40 -8.57 -20.87 -18.79
CA VAL A 40 -7.82 -20.29 -17.67
C VAL A 40 -6.34 -20.19 -18.00
N SER A 41 -5.75 -21.25 -18.56
CA SER A 41 -4.31 -21.29 -18.86
C SER A 41 -3.92 -20.27 -19.92
N ALA A 42 -4.68 -20.21 -21.04
CA ALA A 42 -4.42 -19.22 -22.08
C ALA A 42 -4.58 -17.79 -21.56
N THR A 43 -5.62 -17.54 -20.76
CA THR A 43 -5.90 -16.22 -20.21
C THR A 43 -4.84 -15.77 -19.20
N VAL A 44 -4.39 -16.65 -18.30
CA VAL A 44 -3.30 -16.37 -17.36
C VAL A 44 -2.00 -16.09 -18.10
N ASN A 45 -1.67 -16.87 -19.14
CA ASN A 45 -0.47 -16.63 -19.94
C ASN A 45 -0.51 -15.25 -20.61
N GLN A 46 -1.63 -14.87 -21.22
CA GLN A 46 -1.76 -13.55 -21.84
C GLN A 46 -1.74 -12.42 -20.79
N ILE A 47 -2.28 -12.63 -19.58
CA ILE A 47 -2.15 -11.67 -18.48
C ILE A 47 -0.67 -11.44 -18.12
N ASN A 48 0.12 -12.52 -18.03
CA ASN A 48 1.55 -12.44 -17.73
C ASN A 48 2.33 -11.70 -18.85
N GLU A 49 1.99 -11.96 -20.12
CA GLU A 49 2.55 -11.22 -21.26
C GLU A 49 2.25 -9.72 -21.18
N LEU A 50 1.02 -9.35 -20.79
CA LEU A 50 0.63 -7.95 -20.62
C LEU A 50 1.33 -7.29 -19.42
N GLU A 51 1.48 -8.01 -18.32
CA GLU A 51 2.24 -7.55 -17.15
C GLU A 51 3.74 -7.33 -17.51
N GLU A 52 4.33 -8.25 -18.27
CA GLU A 52 5.70 -8.15 -18.74
C GLU A 52 5.90 -6.93 -19.65
N ALA A 53 4.99 -6.73 -20.61
CA ALA A 53 4.91 -5.54 -21.47
C ALA A 53 4.68 -4.24 -20.66
N GLY A 54 4.12 -4.36 -19.46
CA GLY A 54 4.00 -3.26 -18.51
C GLY A 54 2.61 -2.66 -18.38
N ALA A 55 1.56 -3.42 -18.64
CA ALA A 55 0.24 -3.07 -18.13
C ALA A 55 0.31 -2.95 -16.60
N ASP A 56 -0.45 -2.02 -16.03
CA ASP A 56 -0.66 -1.93 -14.58
C ASP A 56 -1.98 -2.60 -14.17
N ILE A 57 -2.95 -2.69 -15.09
CA ILE A 57 -4.26 -3.28 -14.85
C ILE A 57 -4.68 -4.04 -16.11
N VAL A 58 -5.17 -5.27 -15.96
CA VAL A 58 -5.68 -6.07 -17.09
C VAL A 58 -7.19 -6.28 -16.96
N ARG A 59 -7.91 -6.15 -18.07
CA ARG A 59 -9.34 -6.44 -18.11
C ARG A 59 -9.61 -7.80 -18.72
N VAL A 60 -10.55 -8.56 -18.13
CA VAL A 60 -11.00 -9.87 -18.60
C VAL A 60 -12.51 -9.84 -18.81
N SER A 61 -12.99 -10.40 -19.92
CA SER A 61 -14.43 -10.51 -20.21
C SER A 61 -15.07 -11.59 -19.34
N VAL A 62 -16.24 -11.34 -18.75
CA VAL A 62 -16.96 -12.35 -17.95
C VAL A 62 -18.41 -12.46 -18.43
N PRO A 63 -18.67 -13.15 -19.56
CA PRO A 63 -19.98 -13.17 -20.21
C PRO A 63 -21.00 -14.12 -19.56
N SER A 64 -20.56 -15.10 -18.77
CA SER A 64 -21.42 -16.12 -18.16
C SER A 64 -20.98 -16.46 -16.72
N MET A 65 -21.78 -17.27 -16.02
CA MET A 65 -21.43 -17.71 -14.67
C MET A 65 -20.26 -18.72 -14.70
N GLU A 66 -20.17 -19.55 -15.74
CA GLU A 66 -19.02 -20.43 -15.97
C GLU A 66 -17.74 -19.61 -16.18
N ALA A 67 -17.83 -18.49 -16.90
CA ALA A 67 -16.72 -17.56 -17.03
C ALA A 67 -16.37 -16.88 -15.70
N ALA A 68 -17.34 -16.66 -14.79
CA ALA A 68 -17.07 -16.15 -13.45
C ALA A 68 -16.31 -17.17 -12.58
N GLU A 69 -16.64 -18.46 -12.70
CA GLU A 69 -15.88 -19.55 -12.06
C GLU A 69 -14.46 -19.64 -12.62
N ALA A 70 -14.29 -19.53 -13.93
CA ALA A 70 -12.95 -19.49 -14.54
C ALA A 70 -12.17 -18.23 -14.10
N PHE A 71 -12.84 -17.08 -14.02
CA PHE A 71 -12.26 -15.82 -13.54
C PHE A 71 -11.69 -15.94 -12.13
N LYS A 72 -12.35 -16.70 -11.23
CA LYS A 72 -11.81 -16.99 -9.90
C LYS A 72 -10.43 -17.65 -9.97
N CYS A 73 -10.31 -18.71 -10.77
CA CYS A 73 -9.06 -19.44 -10.95
C CYS A 73 -7.98 -18.56 -11.60
N ILE A 74 -8.37 -17.67 -12.52
CA ILE A 74 -7.47 -16.69 -13.15
C ILE A 74 -6.99 -15.68 -12.10
N LYS A 75 -7.89 -15.14 -11.27
CA LYS A 75 -7.56 -14.14 -10.25
C LYS A 75 -6.61 -14.68 -9.19
N GLU A 76 -6.76 -15.94 -8.79
CA GLU A 76 -5.83 -16.62 -7.85
C GLU A 76 -4.40 -16.77 -8.42
N GLN A 77 -4.23 -16.72 -9.74
CA GLN A 77 -2.94 -16.88 -10.43
C GLN A 77 -2.36 -15.57 -10.95
N SER A 78 -3.10 -14.46 -10.86
CA SER A 78 -2.70 -13.16 -11.39
C SER A 78 -1.98 -12.32 -10.33
N ASN A 79 -0.81 -11.78 -10.67
CA ASN A 79 -0.09 -10.81 -9.82
C ASN A 79 -0.52 -9.37 -10.07
N ILE A 80 -1.20 -9.11 -11.20
CA ILE A 80 -1.68 -7.80 -11.61
C ILE A 80 -3.17 -7.63 -11.27
N PRO A 81 -3.65 -6.42 -10.92
CA PRO A 81 -5.07 -6.17 -10.73
C PRO A 81 -5.91 -6.45 -11.98
N LEU A 82 -7.04 -7.13 -11.76
CA LEU A 82 -7.98 -7.56 -12.78
C LEU A 82 -9.30 -6.80 -12.71
N VAL A 83 -9.71 -6.26 -13.85
CA VAL A 83 -11.04 -5.69 -14.06
C VAL A 83 -11.94 -6.73 -14.72
N SER A 84 -13.11 -7.03 -14.15
CA SER A 84 -14.12 -7.85 -14.85
C SER A 84 -14.96 -6.97 -15.78
N ASP A 85 -15.21 -7.43 -17.00
CA ASP A 85 -16.09 -6.74 -17.95
C ASP A 85 -17.46 -7.43 -18.01
N ILE A 86 -18.49 -6.79 -17.45
CA ILE A 86 -19.84 -7.33 -17.32
C ILE A 86 -20.83 -6.37 -17.97
N HIS A 87 -21.76 -6.91 -18.76
CA HIS A 87 -22.70 -6.11 -19.53
C HIS A 87 -24.10 -6.02 -18.91
N PHE A 88 -24.68 -7.15 -18.48
CA PHE A 88 -26.12 -7.20 -18.11
C PHE A 88 -26.43 -7.98 -16.83
N ASP A 89 -25.69 -9.06 -16.50
CA ASP A 89 -26.09 -9.95 -15.40
C ASP A 89 -25.52 -9.51 -14.05
N TYR A 90 -26.39 -9.00 -13.17
CA TYR A 90 -26.06 -8.63 -11.80
C TYR A 90 -25.53 -9.80 -10.96
N LYS A 91 -25.95 -11.05 -11.25
CA LYS A 91 -25.49 -12.23 -10.50
C LYS A 91 -24.01 -12.48 -10.76
N ILE A 92 -23.56 -12.29 -12.00
CA ILE A 92 -22.14 -12.40 -12.36
C ILE A 92 -21.36 -11.33 -11.60
N ALA A 93 -21.87 -10.09 -11.54
CA ALA A 93 -21.23 -9.00 -10.82
C ALA A 93 -21.05 -9.31 -9.32
N LEU A 94 -22.11 -9.78 -8.66
CA LEU A 94 -22.05 -10.22 -7.26
C LEU A 94 -21.04 -11.35 -7.05
N GLN A 95 -20.98 -12.31 -8.00
CA GLN A 95 -20.09 -13.46 -7.88
C GLN A 95 -18.62 -13.07 -8.01
N VAL A 96 -18.25 -12.24 -9.00
CA VAL A 96 -16.85 -11.80 -9.16
C VAL A 96 -16.39 -10.88 -8.03
N ILE A 97 -17.30 -10.07 -7.47
CA ILE A 97 -17.03 -9.27 -6.26
C ILE A 97 -16.67 -10.18 -5.10
N LYS A 98 -17.47 -11.23 -4.87
CA LYS A 98 -17.19 -12.25 -3.85
C LYS A 98 -15.87 -13.00 -4.08
N TYR A 99 -15.45 -13.14 -5.33
CA TYR A 99 -14.17 -13.77 -5.70
C TYR A 99 -12.96 -12.84 -5.62
N GLY A 100 -13.16 -11.58 -5.20
CA GLY A 100 -12.06 -10.63 -4.99
C GLY A 100 -11.56 -9.98 -6.27
N VAL A 101 -12.48 -9.65 -7.20
CA VAL A 101 -12.15 -8.78 -8.34
C VAL A 101 -11.70 -7.40 -7.86
N ASP A 102 -10.71 -6.81 -8.54
CA ASP A 102 -10.13 -5.53 -8.13
C ASP A 102 -10.91 -4.31 -8.65
N CYS A 103 -11.75 -4.51 -9.67
CA CYS A 103 -12.67 -3.51 -10.20
C CYS A 103 -13.72 -4.18 -11.10
N VAL A 104 -14.98 -3.74 -11.01
CA VAL A 104 -16.04 -4.22 -11.89
C VAL A 104 -16.36 -3.15 -12.93
N ARG A 105 -16.21 -3.45 -14.22
CA ARG A 105 -16.81 -2.61 -15.28
C ARG A 105 -18.25 -3.03 -15.47
N ILE A 106 -19.16 -2.12 -15.19
CA ILE A 106 -20.57 -2.29 -15.47
C ILE A 106 -21.26 -0.93 -15.67
N ASN A 107 -22.35 -0.91 -16.44
CA ASN A 107 -23.22 0.27 -16.56
C ASN A 107 -24.45 0.05 -15.68
N PRO A 108 -24.59 0.76 -14.55
CA PRO A 108 -25.68 0.54 -13.59
C PRO A 108 -27.08 0.47 -14.21
N GLY A 109 -27.38 1.31 -15.20
CA GLY A 109 -28.69 1.33 -15.86
C GLY A 109 -29.03 0.08 -16.68
N ASN A 110 -28.05 -0.77 -17.00
CA ASN A 110 -28.24 -1.97 -17.83
C ASN A 110 -28.32 -3.28 -17.02
N ILE A 111 -28.09 -3.22 -15.70
CA ILE A 111 -27.99 -4.40 -14.82
C ILE A 111 -29.37 -5.00 -14.49
N GLY A 112 -30.39 -4.15 -14.38
CA GLY A 112 -31.72 -4.57 -13.98
C GLY A 112 -32.47 -3.48 -13.23
N ASN A 113 -33.39 -3.90 -12.36
CA ASN A 113 -34.17 -2.98 -11.54
C ASN A 113 -33.33 -2.40 -10.39
N GLU A 114 -33.85 -1.34 -9.78
CA GLU A 114 -33.19 -0.60 -8.69
C GLU A 114 -32.71 -1.50 -7.55
N LYS A 115 -33.50 -2.52 -7.18
CA LYS A 115 -33.12 -3.47 -6.12
C LYS A 115 -31.83 -4.22 -6.45
N LYS A 116 -31.70 -4.75 -7.67
CA LYS A 116 -30.49 -5.47 -8.11
C LYS A 116 -29.28 -4.57 -8.17
N ILE A 117 -29.47 -3.32 -8.60
CA ILE A 117 -28.38 -2.33 -8.64
C ILE A 117 -27.88 -2.05 -7.21
N LYS A 118 -28.80 -1.82 -6.26
CA LYS A 118 -28.45 -1.61 -4.84
C LYS A 118 -27.71 -2.81 -4.24
N GLU A 119 -28.10 -4.03 -4.59
CA GLU A 119 -27.38 -5.24 -4.15
C GLU A 119 -25.93 -5.27 -4.66
N VAL A 120 -25.69 -4.91 -5.93
CA VAL A 120 -24.33 -4.83 -6.50
C VAL A 120 -23.51 -3.71 -5.84
N ILE A 121 -24.11 -2.53 -5.64
CA ILE A 121 -23.44 -1.40 -4.97
C ILE A 121 -23.08 -1.74 -3.52
N ALA A 122 -24.00 -2.37 -2.78
CA ALA A 122 -23.74 -2.81 -1.41
C ALA A 122 -22.58 -3.82 -1.36
N ALA A 123 -22.60 -4.83 -2.22
CA ALA A 123 -21.51 -5.80 -2.29
C ALA A 123 -20.16 -5.17 -2.66
N ALA A 124 -20.15 -4.21 -3.59
CA ALA A 124 -18.95 -3.46 -3.97
C ALA A 124 -18.45 -2.59 -2.80
N SER A 125 -19.36 -1.93 -2.08
CA SER A 125 -19.03 -1.11 -0.91
C SER A 125 -18.48 -1.92 0.25
N ASP A 126 -19.07 -3.08 0.55
CA ASP A 126 -18.65 -3.95 1.66
C ASP A 126 -17.22 -4.48 1.49
N LEU A 127 -16.76 -4.61 0.24
CA LEU A 127 -15.44 -5.13 -0.12
C LEU A 127 -14.51 -4.07 -0.74
N ASP A 128 -14.91 -2.79 -0.71
CA ASP A 128 -14.19 -1.66 -1.28
C ASP A 128 -13.74 -1.83 -2.74
N VAL A 129 -14.60 -2.44 -3.57
CA VAL A 129 -14.31 -2.77 -4.97
C VAL A 129 -14.80 -1.65 -5.90
N PRO A 130 -13.93 -0.87 -6.55
CA PRO A 130 -14.37 0.22 -7.41
C PRO A 130 -15.20 -0.25 -8.61
N ILE A 131 -16.18 0.57 -8.99
CA ILE A 131 -16.97 0.35 -10.20
C ILE A 131 -16.42 1.22 -11.35
N ARG A 132 -16.30 0.68 -12.56
CA ARG A 132 -16.08 1.48 -13.77
C ARG A 132 -17.35 1.57 -14.59
N ILE A 133 -17.91 2.77 -14.70
CA ILE A 133 -18.95 3.09 -15.67
C ILE A 133 -18.30 3.28 -17.05
N GLY A 134 -18.86 2.66 -18.09
CA GLY A 134 -18.34 2.74 -19.45
C GLY A 134 -19.41 2.98 -20.50
N VAL A 135 -19.62 4.24 -20.85
CA VAL A 135 -20.53 4.69 -21.90
C VAL A 135 -19.82 4.67 -23.26
N ASN A 136 -20.49 4.12 -24.27
CA ASN A 136 -19.98 4.10 -25.64
C ASN A 136 -21.03 4.71 -26.60
N ALA A 137 -20.58 5.43 -27.63
CA ALA A 137 -21.45 6.00 -28.65
C ALA A 137 -22.34 4.98 -29.36
N GLY A 138 -21.82 3.77 -29.62
CA GLY A 138 -22.58 2.70 -30.27
C GLY A 138 -23.68 2.06 -29.42
N SER A 139 -23.72 2.31 -28.11
CA SER A 139 -24.66 1.65 -27.18
C SER A 139 -25.50 2.64 -26.36
N LEU A 140 -25.76 3.84 -26.91
CA LEU A 140 -26.57 4.87 -26.27
C LEU A 140 -28.03 4.41 -26.08
N GLU A 141 -28.68 4.82 -24.99
CA GLU A 141 -30.06 4.47 -24.70
C GLU A 141 -31.06 5.03 -25.73
N LYS A 142 -32.15 4.30 -26.00
CA LYS A 142 -33.11 4.64 -27.07
C LYS A 142 -33.80 5.99 -26.89
N ASP A 143 -34.05 6.41 -25.66
CA ASP A 143 -34.67 7.71 -25.37
C ASP A 143 -33.70 8.87 -25.62
N LEU A 144 -32.40 8.69 -25.33
CA LEU A 144 -31.36 9.65 -25.68
C LEU A 144 -31.16 9.73 -27.19
N GLN A 145 -31.17 8.60 -27.89
CA GLN A 145 -31.15 8.59 -29.36
C GLN A 145 -32.33 9.37 -29.95
N LYS A 146 -33.53 9.23 -29.37
CA LYS A 146 -34.71 10.02 -29.79
C LYS A 146 -34.58 11.51 -29.46
N LYS A 147 -34.03 11.85 -28.31
CA LYS A 147 -33.86 13.25 -27.85
C LYS A 147 -32.85 14.02 -28.70
N TYR A 148 -31.74 13.37 -29.04
CA TYR A 148 -30.60 14.01 -29.71
C TYR A 148 -30.53 13.72 -31.22
N GLY A 149 -31.30 12.74 -31.72
CA GLY A 149 -31.29 12.30 -33.11
C GLY A 149 -30.08 11.42 -33.43
N GLU A 150 -28.88 12.01 -33.39
CA GLU A 150 -27.60 11.33 -33.62
C GLU A 150 -26.73 11.36 -32.35
N PRO A 151 -25.89 10.34 -32.11
CA PRO A 151 -24.93 10.35 -31.02
C PRO A 151 -24.00 11.56 -31.11
N ASN A 152 -23.92 12.34 -30.03
CA ASN A 152 -23.03 13.49 -29.89
C ASN A 152 -22.50 13.56 -28.45
N ALA A 153 -21.59 14.50 -28.19
CA ALA A 153 -20.96 14.63 -26.88
C ALA A 153 -21.97 14.88 -25.74
N ASP A 154 -23.01 15.70 -25.96
CA ASP A 154 -24.02 15.97 -24.93
C ASP A 154 -24.84 14.72 -24.59
N ALA A 155 -25.21 13.93 -25.60
CA ALA A 155 -25.93 12.68 -25.41
C ALA A 155 -25.10 11.66 -24.59
N LEU A 156 -23.80 11.59 -24.87
CA LEU A 156 -22.87 10.72 -24.16
C LEU A 156 -22.66 11.15 -22.71
N VAL A 157 -22.50 12.46 -22.48
CA VAL A 157 -22.34 13.03 -21.14
C VAL A 157 -23.63 12.85 -20.33
N GLU A 158 -24.81 13.03 -20.93
CA GLU A 158 -26.08 12.76 -20.25
C GLU A 158 -26.22 11.28 -19.86
N SER A 159 -25.91 10.35 -20.77
CA SER A 159 -25.89 8.91 -20.47
C SER A 159 -24.94 8.58 -19.32
N ALA A 160 -23.73 9.16 -19.35
CA ALA A 160 -22.75 8.97 -18.29
C ALA A 160 -23.26 9.50 -16.94
N MET A 161 -23.81 10.71 -16.90
CA MET A 161 -24.35 11.30 -15.69
C MET A 161 -25.55 10.53 -15.14
N ARG A 162 -26.39 9.91 -15.97
CA ARG A 162 -27.47 9.03 -15.50
C ARG A 162 -26.91 7.86 -14.67
N HIS A 163 -25.85 7.23 -15.16
CA HIS A 163 -25.19 6.13 -14.44
C HIS A 163 -24.42 6.60 -13.21
N VAL A 164 -23.76 7.76 -13.29
CA VAL A 164 -23.06 8.37 -12.15
C VAL A 164 -24.04 8.69 -11.03
N ASN A 165 -25.17 9.33 -11.34
CA ASN A 165 -26.18 9.69 -10.36
C ASN A 165 -26.75 8.46 -9.64
N ILE A 166 -26.93 7.33 -10.34
CA ILE A 166 -27.34 6.07 -9.69
C ILE A 166 -26.34 5.65 -8.59
N LEU A 167 -25.03 5.81 -8.80
CA LEU A 167 -24.03 5.48 -7.78
C LEU A 167 -24.05 6.53 -6.65
N LEU A 168 -24.05 7.82 -6.99
CA LEU A 168 -24.03 8.92 -6.01
C LEU A 168 -25.29 8.95 -5.13
N ASP A 169 -26.48 8.70 -5.69
CA ASP A 169 -27.74 8.61 -4.95
C ASP A 169 -27.75 7.44 -3.94
N ASN A 170 -26.87 6.46 -4.13
CA ASN A 170 -26.64 5.35 -3.21
C ASN A 170 -25.38 5.56 -2.34
N ASN A 171 -24.88 6.81 -2.25
CA ASN A 171 -23.67 7.20 -1.51
C ASN A 171 -22.42 6.41 -1.91
N TYR A 172 -22.34 5.99 -3.16
CA TYR A 172 -21.22 5.22 -3.69
C TYR A 172 -20.37 6.10 -4.59
N ASP A 173 -19.20 6.48 -4.09
CA ASP A 173 -18.28 7.41 -4.75
C ASP A 173 -16.92 6.78 -5.09
N ASN A 174 -16.77 5.46 -4.88
CA ASN A 174 -15.61 4.66 -5.27
C ASN A 174 -15.79 4.13 -6.72
N PHE A 175 -15.72 5.03 -7.70
CA PHE A 175 -15.85 4.67 -9.11
C PHE A 175 -14.92 5.46 -10.02
N LYS A 176 -14.73 4.95 -11.25
CA LYS A 176 -14.12 5.68 -12.38
C LYS A 176 -15.04 5.64 -13.60
N LEU A 177 -14.85 6.57 -14.52
CA LEU A 177 -15.71 6.72 -15.69
C LEU A 177 -14.93 6.67 -17.00
N SER A 178 -15.51 6.08 -18.03
CA SER A 178 -15.06 6.22 -19.41
C SER A 178 -16.23 6.57 -20.33
N ILE A 179 -15.99 7.49 -21.26
CA ILE A 179 -16.91 7.83 -22.35
C ILE A 179 -16.15 7.63 -23.66
N LYS A 180 -16.47 6.58 -24.43
CA LYS A 180 -15.71 6.25 -25.64
C LYS A 180 -16.53 6.49 -26.90
N SER A 181 -15.91 7.16 -27.85
CA SER A 181 -16.39 7.28 -29.22
C SER A 181 -15.30 6.83 -30.18
N SER A 182 -15.71 6.40 -31.38
CA SER A 182 -14.80 6.17 -32.49
C SER A 182 -14.51 7.47 -33.24
N ASP A 183 -15.29 8.54 -33.06
CA ASP A 183 -14.94 9.87 -33.53
C ASP A 183 -14.03 10.59 -32.53
N ILE A 184 -12.91 11.16 -33.01
CA ILE A 184 -11.91 11.81 -32.14
C ILE A 184 -12.49 13.07 -31.48
N PHE A 185 -13.16 13.92 -32.25
CA PHE A 185 -13.65 15.21 -31.75
C PHE A 185 -14.74 15.01 -30.71
N MET A 186 -15.68 14.12 -31.00
CA MET A 186 -16.73 13.73 -30.06
C MET A 186 -16.15 13.13 -28.77
N ALA A 187 -15.12 12.28 -28.87
CA ALA A 187 -14.46 11.72 -27.70
C ALA A 187 -13.80 12.82 -26.85
N ILE A 188 -13.04 13.72 -27.47
CA ILE A 188 -12.38 14.84 -26.79
C ILE A 188 -13.41 15.72 -26.08
N GLU A 189 -14.43 16.18 -26.81
CA GLU A 189 -15.48 17.06 -26.27
C GLU A 189 -16.24 16.40 -25.11
N SER A 190 -16.51 15.09 -25.21
CA SER A 190 -17.18 14.35 -24.13
C SER A 190 -16.34 14.27 -22.86
N TYR A 191 -15.03 14.00 -22.99
CA TYR A 191 -14.11 13.92 -21.85
C TYR A 191 -13.87 15.31 -21.23
N GLU A 192 -13.76 16.36 -22.03
CA GLU A 192 -13.65 17.73 -21.54
C GLU A 192 -14.86 18.10 -20.70
N LYS A 193 -16.08 17.94 -21.25
CA LYS A 193 -17.34 18.22 -20.56
C LYS A 193 -17.48 17.43 -19.27
N ILE A 194 -17.31 16.10 -19.32
CA ILE A 194 -17.51 15.27 -18.13
C ILE A 194 -16.49 15.56 -17.04
N SER A 195 -15.26 15.94 -17.41
CA SER A 195 -14.23 16.26 -16.42
C SER A 195 -14.61 17.47 -15.55
N GLU A 196 -15.44 18.38 -16.05
CA GLU A 196 -15.95 19.54 -15.28
C GLU A 196 -17.14 19.18 -14.39
N LEU A 197 -17.78 18.02 -14.62
CA LEU A 197 -19.00 17.61 -13.93
C LEU A 197 -18.76 16.60 -12.81
N ILE A 198 -17.64 15.87 -12.83
CA ILE A 198 -17.31 14.86 -11.83
C ILE A 198 -15.89 15.03 -11.29
N GLU A 199 -15.69 14.59 -10.05
CA GLU A 199 -14.37 14.57 -9.41
C GLU A 199 -13.66 13.21 -9.58
N GLN A 200 -14.38 12.17 -10.04
CA GLN A 200 -13.86 10.81 -10.14
C GLN A 200 -12.88 10.61 -11.30
N PRO A 201 -11.98 9.61 -11.21
CA PRO A 201 -11.00 9.35 -12.25
C PRO A 201 -11.59 9.02 -13.62
N LEU A 202 -10.91 9.46 -14.66
CA LEU A 202 -11.28 9.20 -16.05
C LEU A 202 -10.38 8.12 -16.68
N HIS A 203 -11.01 7.04 -17.15
CA HIS A 203 -10.39 6.01 -17.98
C HIS A 203 -10.51 6.39 -19.45
N LEU A 204 -9.44 6.92 -20.04
CA LEU A 204 -9.44 7.34 -21.42
C LEU A 204 -9.28 6.16 -22.39
N GLY A 205 -9.97 6.25 -23.52
CA GLY A 205 -9.79 5.35 -24.64
C GLY A 205 -10.61 5.81 -25.84
N ILE A 206 -10.10 5.54 -27.04
CA ILE A 206 -10.84 5.64 -28.29
C ILE A 206 -11.26 4.22 -28.67
N THR A 207 -12.53 4.01 -29.01
CA THR A 207 -13.02 2.70 -29.44
C THR A 207 -12.92 2.55 -30.96
N GLU A 208 -12.86 1.31 -31.44
CA GLU A 208 -12.83 1.00 -32.89
C GLU A 208 -11.74 1.80 -33.63
N SER A 209 -10.53 1.83 -33.07
CA SER A 209 -9.47 2.67 -33.62
C SER A 209 -8.84 2.11 -34.89
N GLY A 210 -9.05 0.82 -35.18
CA GLY A 210 -8.57 0.13 -36.38
C GLY A 210 -7.34 -0.74 -36.11
N SER A 211 -6.64 -1.13 -37.19
CA SER A 211 -5.40 -1.91 -37.14
C SER A 211 -4.27 -1.14 -36.44
N LEU A 212 -3.15 -1.82 -36.16
CA LEU A 212 -1.98 -1.24 -35.47
C LEU A 212 -1.63 0.18 -35.96
N LYS A 213 -1.45 0.39 -37.27
CA LYS A 213 -1.07 1.71 -37.81
C LYS A 213 -2.14 2.77 -37.63
N THR A 214 -3.36 2.51 -38.11
CA THR A 214 -4.46 3.49 -38.09
C THR A 214 -4.89 3.77 -36.66
N GLY A 215 -5.00 2.73 -35.84
CA GLY A 215 -5.38 2.81 -34.43
C GLY A 215 -4.36 3.54 -33.57
N THR A 216 -3.05 3.34 -33.84
CA THR A 216 -1.98 4.10 -33.18
C THR A 216 -2.12 5.59 -33.47
N VAL A 217 -2.26 5.99 -34.74
CA VAL A 217 -2.39 7.40 -35.12
C VAL A 217 -3.63 8.03 -34.49
N LYS A 218 -4.78 7.36 -34.62
CA LYS A 218 -6.06 7.85 -34.13
C LYS A 218 -6.08 7.99 -32.60
N SER A 219 -5.58 6.98 -31.88
CA SER A 219 -5.49 7.01 -30.42
C SER A 219 -4.47 8.05 -29.94
N SER A 220 -3.33 8.19 -30.64
CA SER A 220 -2.31 9.20 -30.31
C SER A 220 -2.85 10.62 -30.39
N ILE A 221 -3.66 10.92 -31.41
CA ILE A 221 -4.29 12.24 -31.57
C ILE A 221 -5.34 12.46 -30.47
N GLY A 222 -6.29 11.54 -30.31
CA GLY A 222 -7.39 11.71 -29.36
C GLY A 222 -6.95 11.73 -27.90
N LEU A 223 -6.24 10.68 -27.48
CA LEU A 223 -5.77 10.58 -26.09
C LEU A 223 -4.64 11.58 -25.81
N GLY A 224 -3.75 11.83 -26.78
CA GLY A 224 -2.68 12.82 -26.62
C GLY A 224 -3.22 14.22 -26.36
N SER A 225 -4.28 14.64 -27.07
CA SER A 225 -4.95 15.92 -26.84
C SER A 225 -5.46 16.05 -25.40
N LEU A 226 -6.21 15.05 -24.91
CA LEU A 226 -6.75 15.03 -23.55
C LEU A 226 -5.65 15.01 -22.49
N LEU A 227 -4.63 14.17 -22.70
CA LEU A 227 -3.48 14.06 -21.79
C LEU A 227 -2.71 15.38 -21.70
N MET A 228 -2.51 16.10 -22.81
CA MET A 228 -1.86 17.42 -22.81
C MET A 228 -2.65 18.49 -22.04
N GLN A 229 -3.98 18.35 -21.97
CA GLN A 229 -4.84 19.18 -21.14
C GLN A 229 -4.87 18.74 -19.65
N GLY A 230 -4.16 17.66 -19.31
CA GLY A 230 -4.12 17.12 -17.96
C GLY A 230 -5.30 16.20 -17.61
N ILE A 231 -6.17 15.88 -18.57
CA ILE A 231 -7.34 15.03 -18.41
C ILE A 231 -6.94 13.56 -18.58
N GLY A 232 -7.45 12.70 -17.70
CA GLY A 232 -7.23 11.25 -17.75
C GLY A 232 -6.30 10.73 -16.66
N ASP A 233 -6.72 9.65 -16.01
CA ASP A 233 -6.02 9.05 -14.87
C ASP A 233 -5.57 7.62 -15.15
N THR A 234 -6.18 7.00 -16.17
CA THR A 234 -5.77 5.72 -16.70
C THR A 234 -6.12 5.67 -18.18
N ILE A 235 -5.32 4.98 -18.98
CA ILE A 235 -5.52 4.89 -20.43
C ILE A 235 -5.60 3.44 -20.89
N ARG A 236 -6.38 3.20 -21.95
CA ARG A 236 -6.29 2.01 -22.78
C ARG A 236 -6.35 2.43 -24.25
N VAL A 237 -5.34 2.02 -25.01
CA VAL A 237 -5.37 2.08 -26.48
C VAL A 237 -6.14 0.85 -26.96
N SER A 238 -7.07 0.98 -27.91
CA SER A 238 -7.84 -0.16 -28.42
C SER A 238 -7.48 -0.43 -29.87
N LEU A 239 -6.81 -1.55 -30.14
CA LEU A 239 -6.28 -1.91 -31.45
C LEU A 239 -6.85 -3.24 -31.92
N ALA A 240 -7.06 -3.38 -33.22
CA ALA A 240 -7.22 -4.69 -33.85
C ALA A 240 -5.84 -5.30 -34.10
N SER A 241 -5.13 -5.65 -33.02
CA SER A 241 -3.79 -6.24 -32.98
C SER A 241 -3.61 -7.09 -31.71
N ASP A 242 -2.40 -7.58 -31.47
CA ASP A 242 -2.03 -8.19 -30.20
C ASP A 242 -2.27 -7.21 -29.03
N PRO A 243 -2.89 -7.61 -27.90
CA PRO A 243 -3.07 -6.76 -26.74
C PRO A 243 -1.77 -6.17 -26.16
N VAL A 244 -0.61 -6.80 -26.41
CA VAL A 244 0.71 -6.26 -26.07
C VAL A 244 1.03 -4.99 -26.88
N ASP A 245 0.57 -4.90 -28.14
CA ASP A 245 0.73 -3.68 -28.94
C ASP A 245 -0.04 -2.51 -28.33
N GLU A 246 -1.22 -2.75 -27.72
CA GLU A 246 -1.99 -1.72 -27.01
C GLU A 246 -1.16 -1.11 -25.87
N VAL A 247 -0.46 -1.96 -25.10
CA VAL A 247 0.40 -1.57 -23.98
C VAL A 247 1.61 -0.78 -24.48
N ASN A 248 2.28 -1.26 -25.53
CA ASN A 248 3.45 -0.62 -26.11
C ASN A 248 3.12 0.79 -26.63
N VAL A 249 2.01 0.94 -27.35
CA VAL A 249 1.56 2.25 -27.86
C VAL A 249 1.21 3.19 -26.70
N ALA A 250 0.52 2.70 -25.67
CA ALA A 250 0.17 3.50 -24.49
C ALA A 250 1.44 4.04 -23.77
N TRP A 251 2.46 3.21 -23.60
CA TRP A 251 3.73 3.63 -23.03
C TRP A 251 4.48 4.65 -23.90
N GLU A 252 4.50 4.46 -25.21
CA GLU A 252 5.17 5.41 -26.11
C GLU A 252 4.49 6.78 -26.12
N MET A 253 3.16 6.82 -26.01
CA MET A 253 2.40 8.05 -25.82
C MET A 253 2.78 8.76 -24.51
N LEU A 254 2.75 8.06 -23.37
CA LEU A 254 3.09 8.65 -22.06
C LEU A 254 4.54 9.12 -22.01
N LYS A 255 5.47 8.37 -22.62
CA LYS A 255 6.90 8.69 -22.74
C LYS A 255 7.12 9.94 -23.59
N SER A 256 6.41 10.05 -24.70
CA SER A 256 6.47 11.22 -25.61
C SER A 256 5.97 12.50 -24.93
N LEU A 257 4.91 12.40 -24.12
CA LEU A 257 4.37 13.51 -23.35
C LEU A 257 5.14 13.79 -22.04
N LYS A 258 6.16 12.99 -21.72
CA LYS A 258 6.93 13.06 -20.46
C LYS A 258 6.05 12.94 -19.20
N ILE A 259 4.92 12.24 -19.31
CA ILE A 259 4.00 12.01 -18.18
C ILE A 259 4.48 10.82 -17.36
N ARG A 260 4.92 9.76 -18.03
CA ARG A 260 5.44 8.53 -17.42
C ARG A 260 6.40 7.88 -18.40
N SER A 261 7.45 7.25 -17.90
CA SER A 261 8.51 6.66 -18.73
C SER A 261 8.83 5.24 -18.23
N ARG A 262 9.09 4.33 -19.17
CA ARG A 262 9.51 2.95 -18.93
C ARG A 262 10.43 2.51 -20.07
N GLY A 263 11.47 1.76 -19.73
CA GLY A 263 12.44 1.19 -20.65
C GLY A 263 13.28 2.21 -21.38
N VAL A 264 13.89 1.78 -22.50
CA VAL A 264 14.82 2.60 -23.25
C VAL A 264 14.08 3.59 -24.15
N LYS A 265 14.46 4.86 -24.08
CA LYS A 265 14.00 5.93 -24.97
C LYS A 265 15.05 6.15 -26.06
N ILE A 266 14.77 5.67 -27.27
CA ILE A 266 15.68 5.83 -28.41
C ILE A 266 15.33 7.10 -29.18
N VAL A 267 16.28 8.04 -29.24
CA VAL A 267 16.19 9.27 -30.03
C VAL A 267 17.07 9.10 -31.26
N ALA A 268 16.45 8.89 -32.42
CA ALA A 268 17.16 8.64 -33.66
C ALA A 268 16.95 9.76 -34.69
N CYS A 269 17.96 10.02 -35.52
CA CYS A 269 17.75 10.86 -36.69
C CYS A 269 16.99 10.07 -37.78
N PRO A 270 16.17 10.71 -38.63
CA PRO A 270 15.40 10.04 -39.69
C PRO A 270 16.24 9.35 -40.78
N SER A 271 17.58 9.41 -40.67
CA SER A 271 18.59 9.13 -41.69
C SER A 271 18.61 10.15 -42.83
N CYS A 272 19.77 10.34 -43.45
CA CYS A 272 19.96 11.17 -44.64
C CYS A 272 21.25 10.75 -45.37
N SER A 273 21.59 11.41 -46.48
CA SER A 273 22.81 11.13 -47.25
C SER A 273 24.12 11.35 -46.48
N ARG A 274 24.07 12.01 -45.31
CA ARG A 274 25.24 12.25 -44.45
C ARG A 274 25.50 11.14 -43.43
N GLN A 275 24.68 10.09 -43.40
CA GLN A 275 24.84 9.01 -42.43
C GLN A 275 26.14 8.22 -42.68
N ASN A 276 26.86 7.91 -41.59
CA ASN A 276 28.10 7.13 -41.62
C ASN A 276 27.88 5.66 -41.25
N PHE A 277 26.65 5.29 -40.89
CA PHE A 277 26.18 3.92 -40.64
C PHE A 277 24.69 3.82 -40.96
N GLN A 278 24.15 2.61 -41.09
CA GLN A 278 22.74 2.38 -41.40
C GLN A 278 21.84 2.65 -40.19
N VAL A 279 21.45 3.90 -39.98
CA VAL A 279 20.72 4.33 -38.77
C VAL A 279 19.43 3.53 -38.57
N ILE A 280 18.62 3.36 -39.63
CA ILE A 280 17.33 2.66 -39.55
C ILE A 280 17.53 1.22 -39.08
N LYS A 281 18.48 0.49 -39.68
CA LYS A 281 18.77 -0.90 -39.32
C LYS A 281 19.23 -1.00 -37.87
N THR A 282 20.15 -0.12 -37.47
CA THR A 282 20.69 -0.09 -36.11
C THR A 282 19.62 0.22 -35.07
N VAL A 283 18.71 1.18 -35.33
CA VAL A 283 17.60 1.51 -34.41
C VAL A 283 16.66 0.33 -34.24
N ASN A 284 16.20 -0.29 -35.33
CA ASN A 284 15.30 -1.46 -35.25
C ASN A 284 15.93 -2.62 -34.46
N ASN A 285 17.23 -2.85 -34.65
CA ASN A 285 17.96 -3.86 -33.89
C ASN A 285 18.03 -3.50 -32.40
N LEU A 286 18.31 -2.25 -32.07
CA LEU A 286 18.41 -1.78 -30.68
C LEU A 286 17.05 -1.84 -29.96
N GLU A 287 15.95 -1.45 -30.61
CA GLU A 287 14.59 -1.55 -30.05
C GLU A 287 14.27 -2.99 -29.65
N ASN A 288 14.54 -3.95 -30.53
CA ASN A 288 14.30 -5.37 -30.26
C ASN A 288 15.17 -5.89 -29.10
N ASN A 289 16.48 -5.60 -29.14
CA ASN A 289 17.43 -6.13 -28.14
C ASN A 289 17.27 -5.48 -26.76
N LEU A 290 16.75 -4.26 -26.67
CA LEU A 290 16.63 -3.51 -25.41
C LEU A 290 15.20 -3.50 -24.83
N SER A 291 14.24 -4.14 -25.51
CA SER A 291 12.81 -4.20 -25.12
C SER A 291 12.56 -4.75 -23.71
N HIS A 292 13.41 -5.68 -23.25
CA HIS A 292 13.32 -6.32 -21.93
C HIS A 292 13.72 -5.40 -20.76
N LEU A 293 14.39 -4.27 -21.02
CA LEU A 293 14.79 -3.33 -19.98
C LEU A 293 13.59 -2.48 -19.54
N LYS A 294 13.37 -2.38 -18.23
CA LYS A 294 12.24 -1.64 -17.64
C LYS A 294 12.66 -0.25 -17.16
N GLU A 295 13.93 -0.07 -16.91
CA GLU A 295 14.58 1.09 -16.34
C GLU A 295 14.73 2.18 -17.40
N GLU A 296 14.37 3.41 -17.03
CA GLU A 296 14.44 4.54 -17.95
C GLU A 296 15.89 4.86 -18.32
N VAL A 297 16.25 4.68 -19.60
CA VAL A 297 17.56 5.04 -20.16
C VAL A 297 17.36 5.76 -21.49
N THR A 298 17.94 6.95 -21.66
CA THR A 298 17.87 7.67 -22.93
C THR A 298 19.06 7.33 -23.82
N LEU A 299 18.78 6.84 -25.03
CA LEU A 299 19.76 6.43 -26.04
C LEU A 299 19.65 7.30 -27.30
N ALA A 300 20.67 8.08 -27.65
CA ALA A 300 20.70 8.84 -28.89
C ALA A 300 21.45 8.09 -30.02
N VAL A 301 20.82 7.95 -31.19
CA VAL A 301 21.40 7.26 -32.37
C VAL A 301 21.42 8.19 -33.57
N ILE A 302 22.51 8.95 -33.74
CA ILE A 302 22.62 9.94 -34.82
C ILE A 302 23.69 9.53 -35.83
N GLY A 303 23.31 9.41 -37.10
CA GLY A 303 24.17 8.95 -38.19
C GLY A 303 25.31 9.89 -38.61
N CYS A 304 25.34 11.15 -38.17
CA CYS A 304 26.29 12.14 -38.65
C CYS A 304 26.72 13.15 -37.58
N TYR A 305 27.81 13.87 -37.86
CA TYR A 305 28.38 14.88 -36.97
C TYR A 305 27.52 16.14 -36.79
N VAL A 306 26.61 16.46 -37.71
CA VAL A 306 25.91 17.76 -37.72
C VAL A 306 25.05 17.94 -36.47
N ASN A 307 24.15 17.00 -36.20
CA ASN A 307 23.29 17.01 -35.02
C ASN A 307 23.78 16.06 -33.92
N GLY A 308 24.74 15.17 -34.25
CA GLY A 308 25.15 14.08 -33.37
C GLY A 308 25.65 14.52 -32.00
N PRO A 309 26.62 15.44 -31.92
CA PRO A 309 27.16 15.89 -30.64
C PRO A 309 26.11 16.57 -29.75
N GLY A 310 25.16 17.30 -30.33
CA GLY A 310 24.10 17.98 -29.59
C GLY A 310 23.16 16.97 -28.91
N GLU A 311 22.61 16.05 -29.70
CA GLU A 311 21.67 15.03 -29.23
C GLU A 311 22.34 14.00 -28.29
N SER A 312 23.60 13.63 -28.57
CA SER A 312 24.33 12.66 -27.73
C SER A 312 24.74 13.26 -26.38
N LYS A 313 24.83 14.59 -26.27
CA LYS A 313 25.16 15.29 -25.01
C LYS A 313 24.02 15.29 -23.99
N VAL A 314 22.77 15.16 -24.45
CA VAL A 314 21.58 15.20 -23.60
C VAL A 314 21.03 13.80 -23.27
N ALA A 315 21.68 12.75 -23.77
CA ALA A 315 21.31 11.35 -23.54
C ALA A 315 22.21 10.67 -22.50
N ASP A 316 21.70 9.59 -21.90
CA ASP A 316 22.48 8.73 -20.99
C ASP A 316 23.56 7.99 -21.80
N VAL A 317 23.20 7.48 -22.98
CA VAL A 317 24.11 6.89 -23.97
C VAL A 317 23.85 7.53 -25.33
N GLY A 318 24.89 7.83 -26.09
CA GLY A 318 24.71 8.38 -27.44
C GLY A 318 25.76 7.92 -28.43
N VAL A 319 25.41 7.84 -29.71
CA VAL A 319 26.37 7.71 -30.81
C VAL A 319 26.23 8.87 -31.79
N THR A 320 27.40 9.42 -32.15
CA THR A 320 27.57 10.31 -33.30
C THR A 320 28.32 9.59 -34.41
N GLY A 321 27.67 9.42 -35.55
CA GLY A 321 28.29 8.84 -36.75
C GLY A 321 29.38 9.74 -37.31
N ALA A 322 30.57 9.16 -37.42
CA ALA A 322 31.75 9.76 -38.04
C ALA A 322 32.54 8.66 -38.77
N SER A 323 33.40 9.06 -39.70
CA SER A 323 34.29 8.16 -40.45
C SER A 323 35.75 8.39 -40.05
N PRO A 324 36.60 7.35 -39.92
CA PRO A 324 36.28 5.93 -40.09
C PRO A 324 35.54 5.31 -38.90
N LYS A 325 35.65 5.90 -37.70
CA LYS A 325 35.05 5.40 -36.44
C LYS A 325 34.00 6.36 -35.90
N HIS A 326 32.96 5.81 -35.27
CA HIS A 326 31.87 6.56 -34.64
C HIS A 326 32.21 6.91 -33.20
N LEU A 327 31.71 8.03 -32.68
CA LEU A 327 32.00 8.50 -31.32
C LEU A 327 30.84 8.19 -30.37
N ILE A 328 31.11 7.44 -29.30
CA ILE A 328 30.18 7.15 -28.21
C ILE A 328 30.25 8.25 -27.15
N TYR A 329 29.08 8.58 -26.61
CA TYR A 329 28.89 9.49 -25.48
C TYR A 329 28.27 8.72 -24.32
N LEU A 330 28.72 9.03 -23.11
CA LEU A 330 28.16 8.49 -21.86
C LEU A 330 27.88 9.67 -20.93
N ASN A 331 26.64 9.78 -20.43
CA ASN A 331 26.16 10.87 -19.59
C ASN A 331 26.57 12.25 -20.13
N GLY A 332 26.37 12.42 -21.43
CA GLY A 332 26.68 13.63 -22.17
C GLY A 332 28.16 13.93 -22.45
N LYS A 333 29.10 13.06 -22.05
CA LYS A 333 30.54 13.26 -22.31
C LYS A 333 31.04 12.31 -23.40
N PRO A 334 31.90 12.78 -24.33
CA PRO A 334 32.60 11.88 -25.25
C PRO A 334 33.37 10.81 -24.47
N ALA A 335 33.18 9.55 -24.82
CA ALA A 335 33.78 8.42 -24.11
C ALA A 335 34.88 7.75 -24.95
N TYR A 336 34.50 7.07 -26.04
CA TYR A 336 35.44 6.36 -26.90
C TYR A 336 34.89 6.21 -28.32
N LYS A 337 35.76 5.83 -29.26
CA LYS A 337 35.39 5.59 -30.66
C LYS A 337 35.19 4.10 -30.93
N VAL A 338 34.20 3.75 -31.76
CA VAL A 338 33.86 2.37 -32.14
C VAL A 338 33.82 2.20 -33.66
N GLU A 339 34.17 1.02 -34.12
CA GLU A 339 33.98 0.61 -35.52
C GLU A 339 32.50 0.28 -35.78
N THR A 340 32.05 0.38 -37.04
CA THR A 340 30.65 0.14 -37.40
C THR A 340 30.15 -1.26 -37.04
N ASN A 341 30.99 -2.29 -37.14
CA ASN A 341 30.65 -3.68 -36.82
C ASN A 341 30.49 -3.94 -35.31
N GLU A 342 31.05 -3.10 -34.45
CA GLU A 342 30.97 -3.22 -32.98
C GLU A 342 29.94 -2.26 -32.37
N LEU A 343 29.37 -1.36 -33.18
CA LEU A 343 28.52 -0.26 -32.73
C LEU A 343 27.32 -0.73 -31.91
N GLU A 344 26.55 -1.69 -32.44
CA GLU A 344 25.31 -2.18 -31.80
C GLU A 344 25.61 -2.82 -30.44
N ASN A 345 26.62 -3.69 -30.39
CA ASN A 345 27.06 -4.35 -29.16
C ASN A 345 27.57 -3.35 -28.12
N ALA A 346 28.30 -2.31 -28.55
CA ALA A 346 28.77 -1.26 -27.65
C ALA A 346 27.61 -0.48 -27.03
N LEU A 347 26.61 -0.10 -27.84
CA LEU A 347 25.43 0.61 -27.34
C LEU A 347 24.61 -0.24 -26.38
N ILE A 348 24.34 -1.50 -26.72
CA ILE A 348 23.60 -2.43 -25.85
C ILE A 348 24.30 -2.56 -24.49
N LYS A 349 25.61 -2.80 -24.51
CA LYS A 349 26.41 -2.94 -23.28
C LYS A 349 26.30 -1.72 -22.37
N GLU A 350 26.48 -0.51 -22.92
CA GLU A 350 26.47 0.71 -22.10
C GLU A 350 25.06 1.04 -21.59
N VAL A 351 24.02 0.81 -22.40
CA VAL A 351 22.63 0.99 -21.97
C VAL A 351 22.28 0.03 -20.83
N THR A 352 22.59 -1.27 -20.97
CA THR A 352 22.33 -2.28 -19.93
C THR A 352 23.06 -1.94 -18.64
N LYS A 353 24.32 -1.48 -18.73
CA LYS A 353 25.10 -1.07 -17.57
C LYS A 353 24.46 0.10 -16.81
N ILE A 354 23.96 1.12 -17.52
CA ILE A 354 23.26 2.25 -16.89
C ILE A 354 21.93 1.79 -16.28
N ALA A 355 21.18 0.92 -16.98
CA ALA A 355 19.93 0.35 -16.46
C ALA A 355 20.15 -0.40 -15.14
N GLU A 356 21.18 -1.26 -15.06
CA GLU A 356 21.53 -1.98 -13.83
C GLU A 356 21.90 -1.06 -12.66
N GLN A 357 22.61 0.03 -12.94
CA GLN A 357 22.96 1.02 -11.92
C GLN A 357 21.70 1.70 -11.37
N LYS A 358 20.78 2.13 -12.24
CA LYS A 358 19.49 2.72 -11.84
C LYS A 358 18.64 1.74 -11.03
N LYS A 359 18.61 0.46 -11.43
CA LYS A 359 17.90 -0.61 -10.70
C LYS A 359 18.41 -0.79 -9.27
N LYS A 360 19.73 -0.85 -9.08
CA LYS A 360 20.36 -1.01 -7.75
C LYS A 360 20.05 0.16 -6.81
N TYR A 361 20.01 1.38 -7.34
CA TYR A 361 19.66 2.56 -6.57
C TYR A 361 18.22 2.49 -6.03
N ASN A 362 17.24 2.15 -6.87
CA ASN A 362 15.83 2.07 -6.48
C ASN A 362 15.54 1.00 -5.40
N ILE A 363 16.18 -0.17 -5.48
CA ILE A 363 15.95 -1.27 -4.52
C ILE A 363 16.45 -0.91 -3.11
N LYS A 364 17.57 -0.16 -3.02
CA LYS A 364 18.14 0.25 -1.72
C LYS A 364 17.18 1.18 -0.98
N THR A 365 16.66 2.20 -1.67
CA THR A 365 15.78 3.22 -1.09
C THR A 365 14.46 2.66 -0.52
N MET A 366 13.86 1.64 -1.15
CA MET A 366 12.59 1.05 -0.66
C MET A 366 12.76 0.12 0.55
N LYS A 367 13.93 -0.51 0.73
CA LYS A 367 14.16 -1.39 1.89
C LYS A 367 14.33 -0.61 3.20
N ASP A 368 14.75 0.65 3.12
CA ASP A 368 15.10 1.47 4.28
C ASP A 368 13.89 2.16 4.94
N LEU A 369 12.69 2.08 4.36
CA LEU A 369 11.46 2.75 4.86
C LEU A 369 10.51 1.83 5.67
N LYS A 370 11.00 0.68 6.16
CA LYS A 370 10.16 -0.26 6.94
C LYS A 370 10.06 0.13 8.40
N THR A 371 8.88 -0.07 8.99
CA THR A 371 8.66 0.07 10.44
C THR A 371 9.51 -0.90 11.25
N ILE A 372 9.87 -0.48 12.47
CA ILE A 372 10.63 -1.32 13.39
C ILE A 372 9.77 -2.52 13.78
N ARG A 373 10.29 -3.73 13.58
CA ARG A 373 9.59 -4.97 13.95
C ARG A 373 9.09 -4.89 15.40
N GLY A 374 7.79 -5.10 15.61
CA GLY A 374 7.12 -5.02 16.92
C GLY A 374 6.62 -3.63 17.31
N MET A 375 6.74 -2.65 16.41
CA MET A 375 6.21 -1.28 16.50
C MET A 375 5.42 -0.98 15.21
N PRO A 376 4.22 -1.58 15.04
CA PRO A 376 3.45 -1.41 13.81
C PRO A 376 2.94 0.02 13.70
N ASP A 377 2.80 0.51 12.47
CA ASP A 377 1.93 1.65 12.20
C ASP A 377 0.48 1.27 12.56
N LEU A 378 -0.24 2.19 13.19
CA LEU A 378 -1.64 2.04 13.54
C LEU A 378 -2.44 3.04 12.71
N TYR A 379 -3.44 2.56 11.99
CA TYR A 379 -4.32 3.35 11.14
C TYR A 379 -5.72 2.74 11.13
N ASP A 380 -6.71 3.51 10.66
CA ASP A 380 -8.12 3.09 10.51
C ASP A 380 -8.70 2.41 11.75
N GLU A 381 -9.23 1.18 11.61
CA GLU A 381 -9.91 0.44 12.68
C GLU A 381 -9.02 0.21 13.92
N ASP A 382 -7.69 0.07 13.74
CA ASP A 382 -6.79 -0.14 14.87
C ASP A 382 -6.70 1.11 15.76
N VAL A 383 -6.75 2.30 15.15
CA VAL A 383 -6.77 3.58 15.88
C VAL A 383 -8.12 3.76 16.58
N GLU A 384 -9.22 3.43 15.92
CA GLU A 384 -10.56 3.54 16.50
C GLU A 384 -10.70 2.63 17.73
N ARG A 385 -10.27 1.36 17.63
CA ARG A 385 -10.31 0.39 18.74
C ARG A 385 -9.50 0.86 19.94
N ILE A 386 -8.28 1.37 19.72
CA ILE A 386 -7.44 1.89 20.81
C ILE A 386 -8.09 3.13 21.44
N SER A 387 -8.64 4.03 20.62
CA SER A 387 -9.30 5.25 21.09
C SER A 387 -10.51 4.94 21.99
N ILE A 388 -11.30 3.92 21.66
CA ILE A 388 -12.42 3.46 22.49
C ILE A 388 -11.93 2.96 23.85
N VAL A 389 -10.84 2.19 23.88
CA VAL A 389 -10.24 1.67 25.12
C VAL A 389 -9.70 2.82 25.97
N GLU A 390 -8.91 3.72 25.39
CA GLU A 390 -8.32 4.87 26.08
C GLU A 390 -9.41 5.79 26.65
N LYS A 391 -10.44 6.11 25.87
CA LYS A 391 -11.58 6.92 26.32
C LYS A 391 -12.30 6.25 27.50
N THR A 392 -12.57 4.95 27.40
CA THR A 392 -13.26 4.21 28.47
C THR A 392 -12.45 4.17 29.76
N CYS A 393 -11.14 3.94 29.65
CA CYS A 393 -10.21 4.00 30.78
C CYS A 393 -10.20 5.40 31.40
N PHE A 394 -10.00 6.45 30.60
CA PHE A 394 -9.96 7.83 31.05
C PHE A 394 -11.22 8.24 31.82
N GLU A 395 -12.40 8.02 31.23
CA GLU A 395 -13.68 8.36 31.86
C GLU A 395 -13.89 7.60 33.17
N THR A 396 -13.46 6.34 33.22
CA THR A 396 -13.58 5.51 34.43
C THR A 396 -12.60 5.94 35.52
N PHE A 397 -11.34 6.26 35.20
CA PHE A 397 -10.41 6.82 36.18
C PHE A 397 -10.96 8.11 36.79
N LYS A 398 -11.51 9.01 35.96
CA LYS A 398 -12.12 10.26 36.43
C LYS A 398 -13.34 10.02 37.32
N SER A 399 -14.18 9.03 37.04
CA SER A 399 -15.34 8.72 37.90
C SER A 399 -14.95 8.15 39.27
N PHE A 400 -13.75 7.58 39.41
CA PHE A 400 -13.17 7.12 40.68
C PHE A 400 -12.30 8.20 41.36
N ASN A 401 -12.36 9.45 40.87
CA ASN A 401 -11.60 10.59 41.39
C ASN A 401 -10.07 10.43 41.26
N PHE A 402 -9.60 9.67 40.27
CA PHE A 402 -8.17 9.65 39.91
C PHE A 402 -7.84 10.86 39.02
N GLN A 403 -6.68 11.46 39.24
CA GLN A 403 -6.16 12.57 38.46
C GLN A 403 -5.15 12.08 37.42
N GLU A 404 -5.17 12.64 36.21
CA GLU A 404 -4.21 12.25 35.19
C GLU A 404 -2.82 12.78 35.54
N PHE A 405 -1.80 11.94 35.37
CA PHE A 405 -0.40 12.29 35.55
C PHE A 405 0.40 11.88 34.31
N ARG A 406 1.15 12.83 33.73
CA ARG A 406 1.93 12.60 32.50
C ARG A 406 3.42 12.78 32.75
N THR A 407 4.17 11.71 32.49
CA THR A 407 5.64 11.69 32.57
C THR A 407 6.26 11.69 31.16
N PRO A 408 7.52 12.12 31.01
CA PRO A 408 8.26 11.98 29.75
C PRO A 408 8.29 10.53 29.22
N ILE A 409 8.33 10.38 27.90
CA ILE A 409 8.51 9.07 27.24
C ILE A 409 9.96 8.58 27.36
N ILE A 410 10.91 9.52 27.38
CA ILE A 410 12.33 9.28 27.56
C ILE A 410 12.69 9.62 29.00
N GLU A 411 13.31 8.68 29.70
CA GLU A 411 13.68 8.79 31.12
C GLU A 411 15.13 8.31 31.30
N ASN A 412 15.74 8.63 32.44
CA ASN A 412 17.09 8.16 32.73
C ASN A 412 17.07 6.65 32.99
N LYS A 413 17.99 5.89 32.36
CA LYS A 413 18.02 4.42 32.51
C LYS A 413 18.14 3.98 33.96
N SER A 414 18.85 4.75 34.79
CA SER A 414 19.06 4.42 36.22
C SER A 414 17.76 4.34 37.02
N LEU A 415 16.69 5.01 36.57
CA LEU A 415 15.37 4.96 37.21
C LEU A 415 14.80 3.54 37.24
N PHE A 416 15.01 2.77 36.17
CA PHE A 416 14.45 1.43 36.02
C PHE A 416 15.44 0.32 36.38
N GLN A 417 16.69 0.66 36.73
CA GLN A 417 17.70 -0.31 37.16
C GLN A 417 17.51 -0.79 38.61
N ARG A 418 16.79 -0.02 39.45
CA ARG A 418 16.70 -0.25 40.91
C ARG A 418 15.32 -0.62 41.43
N SER A 419 14.27 -0.54 40.59
CA SER A 419 12.87 -0.63 41.03
C SER A 419 12.35 -2.06 41.30
N VAL A 420 13.13 -3.09 40.99
CA VAL A 420 12.87 -4.48 41.40
C VAL A 420 14.23 -5.09 41.71
N GLY A 421 14.41 -5.67 42.90
CA GLY A 421 15.71 -6.11 43.44
C GLY A 421 16.61 -6.83 42.42
N GLU A 422 17.92 -6.80 42.65
CA GLU A 422 19.01 -7.31 41.79
C GLU A 422 18.85 -8.76 41.25
N SER A 423 17.78 -9.46 41.61
CA SER A 423 17.46 -10.83 41.25
C SER A 423 16.34 -11.03 40.20
N SER A 424 15.69 -9.98 39.67
CA SER A 424 14.74 -10.17 38.55
C SER A 424 15.45 -10.03 37.19
N ASP A 425 15.62 -11.16 36.49
CA ASP A 425 16.15 -11.25 35.12
C ASP A 425 15.32 -10.46 34.07
N ILE A 426 14.22 -9.81 34.48
CA ILE A 426 13.21 -9.21 33.62
C ILE A 426 13.59 -7.80 33.15
N ILE A 427 14.39 -7.02 33.88
CA ILE A 427 14.62 -5.60 33.54
C ILE A 427 16.03 -5.30 33.00
N GLN A 428 17.03 -6.14 33.26
CA GLN A 428 18.40 -5.86 32.79
C GLN A 428 18.60 -6.03 31.27
N LYS A 429 17.66 -6.65 30.53
CA LYS A 429 17.82 -6.94 29.08
C LYS A 429 16.68 -6.45 28.18
N GLU A 430 15.66 -5.79 28.74
CA GLU A 430 14.39 -5.54 28.03
C GLU A 430 14.02 -4.05 27.84
N VAL A 431 14.97 -3.10 27.87
CA VAL A 431 14.68 -1.67 27.65
C VAL A 431 15.43 -1.12 26.42
N TYR A 432 14.80 -0.23 25.66
CA TYR A 432 15.47 0.52 24.60
C TYR A 432 16.34 1.63 25.22
N GLU A 433 17.65 1.54 25.08
CA GLU A 433 18.62 2.50 25.63
C GLU A 433 19.40 3.22 24.54
N PHE A 434 19.80 4.45 24.84
CA PHE A 434 20.63 5.29 23.98
C PHE A 434 21.36 6.34 24.79
N GLU A 435 22.52 6.76 24.30
CA GLU A 435 23.32 7.83 24.87
C GLU A 435 22.91 9.16 24.22
N ASP A 436 22.71 10.19 25.03
CA ASP A 436 22.44 11.54 24.53
C ASP A 436 23.74 12.24 24.06
N ARG A 437 23.65 13.49 23.58
CA ARG A 437 24.83 14.23 23.10
C ARG A 437 25.83 14.59 24.21
N ASN A 438 25.43 14.48 25.47
CA ASN A 438 26.22 14.81 26.65
C ASN A 438 26.77 13.55 27.35
N GLY A 439 26.49 12.36 26.81
CA GLY A 439 26.93 11.09 27.39
C GLY A 439 25.97 10.51 28.45
N GLU A 440 24.79 11.10 28.63
CA GLU A 440 23.79 10.58 29.57
C GLU A 440 23.07 9.36 28.98
N LEU A 441 22.95 8.31 29.79
CA LEU A 441 22.29 7.07 29.37
C LEU A 441 20.77 7.16 29.61
N LEU A 442 20.04 7.33 28.52
CA LEU A 442 18.60 7.47 28.49
C LEU A 442 17.93 6.19 28.00
N CYS A 443 16.63 6.06 28.27
CA CYS A 443 15.83 4.96 27.77
C CYS A 443 14.40 5.39 27.42
N LEU A 444 13.76 4.66 26.49
CA LEU A 444 12.30 4.71 26.36
C LEU A 444 11.68 4.02 27.58
N ARG A 445 10.70 4.66 28.22
CA ARG A 445 10.08 4.12 29.44
C ARG A 445 9.43 2.75 29.19
N PRO A 446 9.73 1.73 30.02
CA PRO A 446 9.10 0.42 29.93
C PRO A 446 7.75 0.34 30.66
N GLU A 447 7.50 1.23 31.62
CA GLU A 447 6.28 1.33 32.42
C GLU A 447 6.07 2.76 32.95
N GLY A 448 4.90 3.06 33.52
CA GLY A 448 4.52 4.42 33.93
C GLY A 448 4.66 4.74 35.43
N THR A 449 4.64 3.74 36.31
CA THR A 449 4.71 3.84 37.76
C THR A 449 6.02 4.49 38.23
N ALA A 450 7.20 4.01 37.80
CA ALA A 450 8.46 4.57 38.32
C ALA A 450 8.66 6.04 37.93
N GLY A 451 8.28 6.41 36.71
CA GLY A 451 8.31 7.81 36.26
C GLY A 451 7.40 8.70 37.09
N LEU A 452 6.21 8.19 37.46
CA LEU A 452 5.25 8.91 38.30
C LEU A 452 5.80 9.09 39.71
N VAL A 453 6.28 8.03 40.34
CA VAL A 453 6.86 8.09 41.70
C VAL A 453 8.09 9.01 41.73
N ARG A 454 8.98 8.92 40.73
CA ARG A 454 10.09 9.87 40.56
C ARG A 454 9.58 11.30 40.54
N ALA A 455 8.56 11.59 39.73
CA ALA A 455 8.02 12.93 39.60
C ALA A 455 7.41 13.43 40.92
N LEU A 456 6.71 12.58 41.68
CA LEU A 456 6.19 12.96 42.99
C LEU A 456 7.31 13.30 43.98
N ILE A 457 8.36 12.48 44.05
CA ILE A 457 9.50 12.71 44.95
C ILE A 457 10.24 13.99 44.56
N THR A 458 10.61 14.12 43.28
CA THR A 458 11.46 15.22 42.78
C THR A 458 10.77 16.58 42.83
N ASN A 459 9.44 16.62 42.77
CA ASN A 459 8.66 17.86 42.88
C ASN A 459 8.13 18.12 44.30
N GLY A 460 8.55 17.33 45.31
CA GLY A 460 8.11 17.52 46.69
C GLY A 460 6.61 17.28 46.90
N LEU A 461 5.99 16.46 46.05
CA LEU A 461 4.56 16.11 46.11
C LEU A 461 4.32 14.85 46.94
N MET A 462 5.35 14.25 47.57
CA MET A 462 5.16 13.16 48.53
C MET A 462 4.85 13.74 49.92
N ASN A 463 3.68 13.40 50.44
CA ASN A 463 3.18 13.78 51.77
C ASN A 463 2.22 12.67 52.26
N ASP A 464 1.72 12.77 53.49
CA ASP A 464 0.83 11.77 54.11
C ASP A 464 -0.60 11.74 53.55
N GLU A 465 -0.92 12.57 52.56
CA GLU A 465 -2.24 12.56 51.92
C GLU A 465 -2.38 11.40 50.93
N ILE A 466 -3.58 10.83 50.87
CA ILE A 466 -3.96 9.82 49.88
C ILE A 466 -3.98 10.47 48.49
N LYS A 467 -3.19 9.93 47.57
CA LYS A 467 -3.09 10.40 46.19
C LYS A 467 -3.57 9.33 45.23
N LYS A 468 -4.37 9.76 44.26
CA LYS A 468 -4.94 8.90 43.22
C LYS A 468 -4.56 9.46 41.87
N TYR A 469 -3.63 8.80 41.20
CA TYR A 469 -3.16 9.20 39.88
C TYR A 469 -3.34 8.10 38.86
N PHE A 470 -3.55 8.46 37.61
CA PHE A 470 -3.55 7.51 36.51
C PHE A 470 -2.71 8.02 35.34
N TYR A 471 -2.26 7.11 34.49
CA TYR A 471 -1.56 7.43 33.25
C TYR A 471 -2.07 6.56 32.10
N LEU A 472 -2.02 7.13 30.90
CA LEU A 472 -2.41 6.49 29.64
C LEU A 472 -1.36 6.76 28.58
N GLY A 473 -1.01 5.73 27.81
CA GLY A 473 -0.23 5.91 26.58
C GLY A 473 0.80 4.81 26.32
N PRO A 474 1.73 5.06 25.38
CA PRO A 474 2.67 4.05 24.93
C PRO A 474 3.81 3.82 25.93
N MET A 475 4.26 2.55 25.95
CA MET A 475 5.39 1.99 26.69
C MET A 475 6.23 1.12 25.75
N PHE A 476 7.50 0.92 26.11
CA PHE A 476 8.49 0.32 25.22
C PHE A 476 9.34 -0.73 25.91
N ARG A 477 9.50 -1.88 25.26
CA ARG A 477 10.38 -2.95 25.73
C ARG A 477 11.18 -3.57 24.60
N TYR A 478 12.45 -3.83 24.88
CA TYR A 478 13.41 -4.40 23.94
C TYR A 478 13.46 -5.92 24.07
N GLU A 479 12.50 -6.61 23.46
CA GLU A 479 12.47 -8.08 23.43
C GLU A 479 12.11 -8.64 22.04
N ARG A 480 12.20 -9.97 21.88
CA ARG A 480 11.72 -10.63 20.66
C ARG A 480 10.18 -10.63 20.69
N PRO A 481 9.48 -10.02 19.69
CA PRO A 481 8.02 -9.96 19.70
C PRO A 481 7.37 -11.34 19.70
N GLN A 482 6.31 -11.50 20.51
CA GLN A 482 5.48 -12.71 20.60
C GLN A 482 3.99 -12.34 20.44
N LYS A 483 3.10 -13.34 20.30
CA LYS A 483 1.65 -13.08 20.21
C LYS A 483 1.17 -12.36 21.47
N GLY A 484 0.55 -11.18 21.31
CA GLY A 484 0.14 -10.33 22.43
C GLY A 484 1.29 -9.55 23.11
N ARG A 485 2.55 -9.81 22.72
CA ARG A 485 3.75 -9.21 23.32
C ARG A 485 4.51 -8.38 22.27
N LYS A 486 4.04 -7.15 22.01
CA LYS A 486 4.67 -6.16 21.10
C LYS A 486 5.79 -5.36 21.80
N ARG A 487 6.70 -4.75 21.03
CA ARG A 487 7.81 -3.90 21.54
C ARG A 487 7.32 -2.50 21.92
N GLN A 488 6.40 -1.93 21.14
CA GLN A 488 5.57 -0.81 21.56
C GLN A 488 4.19 -1.36 21.95
N PHE A 489 3.72 -0.98 23.14
CA PHE A 489 2.41 -1.36 23.66
C PHE A 489 1.81 -0.20 24.45
N PHE A 490 0.50 -0.24 24.72
CA PHE A 490 -0.22 0.82 25.42
C PHE A 490 -0.56 0.33 26.83
N GLN A 491 -0.38 1.20 27.82
CA GLN A 491 -0.68 0.92 29.22
C GLN A 491 -1.64 1.97 29.78
N ALA A 492 -2.64 1.48 30.51
CA ALA A 492 -3.50 2.26 31.39
C ALA A 492 -3.19 1.84 32.83
N GLY A 493 -2.60 2.71 33.63
CA GLY A 493 -2.23 2.42 35.02
C GLY A 493 -2.89 3.38 35.98
N ALA A 494 -3.21 2.90 37.18
CA ALA A 494 -3.71 3.68 38.30
C ALA A 494 -2.86 3.42 39.54
N GLU A 495 -2.43 4.49 40.18
CA GLU A 495 -1.59 4.52 41.36
C GLU A 495 -2.37 5.16 42.51
N LEU A 496 -2.57 4.39 43.58
CA LEU A 496 -3.16 4.85 44.83
C LEU A 496 -2.07 4.82 45.90
N ILE A 497 -1.63 5.99 46.34
CA ILE A 497 -0.44 6.16 47.20
C ILE A 497 -0.89 6.77 48.53
N GLY A 498 -0.36 6.26 49.64
CA GLY A 498 -0.60 6.80 50.99
C GLY A 498 -1.74 6.12 51.78
N GLU A 499 -2.26 4.99 51.31
CA GLU A 499 -3.32 4.22 51.99
C GLU A 499 -2.95 2.72 52.03
N GLU A 500 -2.79 2.18 53.24
CA GLU A 500 -2.34 0.80 53.47
C GLU A 500 -3.50 -0.18 53.75
N SER A 501 -4.75 0.29 53.83
CA SER A 501 -5.88 -0.60 54.08
C SER A 501 -6.30 -1.39 52.85
N THR A 502 -6.91 -2.56 53.06
CA THR A 502 -7.50 -3.39 51.99
C THR A 502 -8.56 -2.70 51.15
N LYS A 503 -9.04 -1.52 51.56
CA LYS A 503 -9.98 -0.70 50.79
C LYS A 503 -9.34 -0.16 49.50
N SER A 504 -8.04 0.15 49.51
CA SER A 504 -7.33 0.62 48.31
C SER A 504 -7.27 -0.47 47.25
N ASP A 505 -6.94 -1.70 47.65
CA ASP A 505 -6.95 -2.88 46.78
C ASP A 505 -8.33 -3.12 46.16
N VAL A 506 -9.38 -3.10 46.99
CA VAL A 506 -10.77 -3.27 46.53
C VAL A 506 -11.16 -2.19 45.53
N GLU A 507 -10.74 -0.95 45.75
CA GLU A 507 -11.03 0.15 44.83
C GLU A 507 -10.34 -0.02 43.47
N ILE A 508 -9.06 -0.40 43.44
CA ILE A 508 -8.34 -0.67 42.19
C ILE A 508 -8.96 -1.86 41.45
N ILE A 509 -9.35 -2.92 42.16
CA ILE A 509 -10.05 -4.07 41.58
C ILE A 509 -11.39 -3.63 40.97
N LEU A 510 -12.17 -2.82 41.71
CA LEU A 510 -13.47 -2.32 41.24
C LEU A 510 -13.31 -1.41 40.02
N LEU A 511 -12.26 -0.60 39.98
CA LEU A 511 -11.91 0.24 38.84
C LEU A 511 -11.63 -0.61 37.60
N ALA A 512 -10.74 -1.60 37.71
CA ALA A 512 -10.39 -2.51 36.61
C ALA A 512 -11.63 -3.28 36.12
N LYS A 513 -12.45 -3.79 37.05
CA LYS A 513 -13.72 -4.45 36.76
C LYS A 513 -14.65 -3.55 35.95
N THR A 514 -14.81 -2.30 36.37
CA THR A 514 -15.71 -1.32 35.70
C THR A 514 -15.26 -1.04 34.27
N ILE A 515 -13.95 -0.93 34.02
CA ILE A 515 -13.40 -0.77 32.66
C ILE A 515 -13.76 -1.98 31.79
N LEU A 516 -13.53 -3.20 32.28
CA LEU A 516 -13.82 -4.43 31.53
C LEU A 516 -15.31 -4.55 31.20
N GLU A 517 -16.19 -4.21 32.15
CA GLU A 517 -17.65 -4.23 31.95
C GLU A 517 -18.09 -3.21 30.89
N LYS A 518 -17.58 -1.97 30.95
CA LYS A 518 -17.89 -0.93 29.95
C LYS A 518 -17.39 -1.30 28.56
N LEU A 519 -16.27 -2.01 28.45
CA LEU A 519 -15.74 -2.51 27.18
C LEU A 519 -16.43 -3.78 26.68
N GLY A 520 -17.38 -4.35 27.44
CA GLY A 520 -18.05 -5.60 27.08
C GLY A 520 -17.13 -6.83 27.08
N ILE A 521 -16.00 -6.77 27.79
CA ILE A 521 -15.03 -7.85 27.85
C ILE A 521 -15.50 -8.87 28.89
N LYS A 522 -15.57 -10.15 28.50
CA LYS A 522 -15.86 -11.24 29.44
C LYS A 522 -14.62 -11.51 30.29
N TYR A 523 -14.79 -11.55 31.61
CA TYR A 523 -13.70 -11.79 32.55
C TYR A 523 -14.14 -12.70 33.71
N SER A 524 -13.15 -13.28 34.39
CA SER A 524 -13.29 -13.96 35.68
C SER A 524 -12.30 -13.35 36.65
N LEU A 525 -12.73 -13.02 37.87
CA LEU A 525 -11.87 -12.49 38.91
C LEU A 525 -11.49 -13.61 39.89
N GLU A 526 -10.20 -13.92 39.95
CA GLU A 526 -9.62 -14.84 40.93
C GLU A 526 -8.81 -14.01 41.93
N ILE A 527 -9.32 -13.85 43.15
CA ILE A 527 -8.59 -13.18 44.22
C ILE A 527 -7.79 -14.23 44.97
N ASN A 528 -6.47 -14.12 44.91
CA ASN A 528 -5.56 -14.96 45.69
C ASN A 528 -4.91 -14.13 46.79
N TYR A 529 -4.60 -14.77 47.91
CA TYR A 529 -3.94 -14.12 49.05
C TYR A 529 -2.62 -14.83 49.31
N LEU A 530 -1.53 -14.08 49.51
CA LEU A 530 -0.19 -14.63 49.76
C LEU A 530 -0.04 -15.30 51.14
N GLY A 531 -1.14 -15.53 51.86
CA GLY A 531 -1.22 -16.38 53.06
C GLY A 531 -1.26 -15.59 54.37
N LYS A 532 -1.92 -16.15 55.39
CA LYS A 532 -1.84 -15.61 56.77
C LYS A 532 -0.45 -15.96 57.33
N ASP A 533 -0.05 -15.40 58.47
CA ASP A 533 1.25 -15.74 59.09
C ASP A 533 1.46 -17.25 59.22
N GLU A 534 0.41 -18.01 59.51
CA GLU A 534 0.44 -19.49 59.55
C GLU A 534 0.76 -20.13 58.19
N SER A 535 0.20 -19.61 57.10
CA SER A 535 0.46 -20.10 55.74
C SER A 535 1.87 -19.76 55.28
N LEU A 536 2.34 -18.54 55.58
CA LEU A 536 3.73 -18.11 55.32
C LEU A 536 4.72 -18.92 56.15
N ASN A 537 4.41 -19.23 57.41
CA ASN A 537 5.24 -20.07 58.28
C ASN A 537 5.27 -21.52 57.81
N SER A 538 4.13 -22.07 57.37
CA SER A 538 4.05 -23.41 56.78
C SER A 538 4.84 -23.49 55.47
N TYR A 539 4.78 -22.44 54.64
CA TYR A 539 5.57 -22.35 53.42
C TYR A 539 7.08 -22.23 53.71
N ARG A 540 7.49 -21.43 54.70
CA ARG A 540 8.88 -21.36 55.17
C ARG A 540 9.37 -22.72 55.72
N ALA A 541 8.51 -23.46 56.41
CA ALA A 541 8.83 -24.81 56.88
C ALA A 541 8.97 -25.80 55.72
N TYR A 542 8.12 -25.71 54.69
CA TYR A 542 8.23 -26.49 53.47
C TYR A 542 9.53 -26.20 52.70
N LEU A 543 9.91 -24.92 52.57
CA LEU A 543 11.20 -24.55 51.97
C LEU A 543 12.39 -25.12 52.75
N LYS A 544 12.34 -25.12 54.11
CA LYS A 544 13.36 -25.77 54.94
C LYS A 544 13.38 -27.30 54.73
N TYR A 545 12.23 -27.94 54.61
CA TYR A 545 12.15 -29.37 54.31
C TYR A 545 12.78 -29.70 52.94
N LEU A 546 12.53 -28.90 51.90
CA LEU A 546 13.13 -29.09 50.58
C LEU A 546 14.66 -28.93 50.59
N GLN A 547 15.25 -28.16 51.52
CA GLN A 547 16.71 -28.07 51.67
C GLN A 547 17.35 -29.41 52.04
N ASN A 548 16.61 -30.33 52.66
CA ASN A 548 17.12 -31.66 53.01
C ASN A 548 17.24 -32.61 51.80
N PHE A 549 16.60 -32.26 50.66
CA PHE A 549 16.65 -33.03 49.41
C PHE A 549 17.53 -32.35 48.35
N LYS A 550 18.45 -31.49 48.80
CA LYS A 550 19.30 -30.66 47.92
C LYS A 550 20.12 -31.48 46.92
N GLU A 551 20.57 -32.68 47.31
CA GLU A 551 21.37 -33.56 46.44
C GLU A 551 20.52 -34.34 45.42
N ASP A 552 19.23 -34.53 45.69
CA ASP A 552 18.29 -35.27 44.83
C ASP A 552 17.50 -34.36 43.85
N LEU A 553 17.60 -33.04 44.01
CA LEU A 553 16.92 -32.06 43.16
C LEU A 553 17.84 -31.61 42.02
N GLU A 554 17.39 -31.76 40.77
CA GLU A 554 18.13 -31.26 39.60
C GLU A 554 18.54 -29.78 39.76
N ASP A 555 19.79 -29.44 39.40
CA ASP A 555 20.41 -28.11 39.59
C ASP A 555 19.53 -26.93 39.12
N LYS A 556 18.70 -27.13 38.08
CA LYS A 556 17.76 -26.13 37.57
C LYS A 556 16.57 -25.85 38.50
N VAL A 557 16.11 -26.85 39.23
CA VAL A 557 15.00 -26.72 40.19
C VAL A 557 15.50 -26.02 41.45
N TYR A 558 16.69 -26.42 41.94
CA TYR A 558 17.29 -25.81 43.13
C TYR A 558 17.73 -24.36 42.89
N SER A 559 18.32 -24.05 41.72
CA SER A 559 18.67 -22.67 41.35
C SER A 559 17.45 -21.77 41.17
N ARG A 560 16.30 -22.29 40.71
CA ARG A 560 15.02 -21.53 40.68
C ARG A 560 14.45 -21.30 42.07
N LEU A 561 14.50 -22.30 42.97
CA LEU A 561 14.07 -22.18 44.37
C LEU A 561 14.83 -21.08 45.13
N GLN A 562 16.12 -20.88 44.83
CA GLN A 562 16.90 -19.81 45.44
C GLN A 562 16.62 -18.43 44.83
N ARG A 563 16.25 -18.35 43.55
CA ARG A 563 16.07 -17.08 42.83
C ARG A 563 14.68 -16.47 42.97
N ASN A 564 13.63 -17.27 43.10
CA ASN A 564 12.27 -16.76 43.12
C ASN A 564 11.33 -17.65 43.95
N GLN A 565 11.41 -17.51 45.28
CA GLN A 565 10.66 -18.36 46.22
C GLN A 565 9.14 -18.28 45.96
N LEU A 566 8.58 -17.10 45.68
CA LEU A 566 7.13 -16.91 45.57
C LEU A 566 6.46 -17.43 44.27
N GLU A 567 7.15 -17.54 43.14
CA GLU A 567 6.51 -17.93 41.86
C GLU A 567 6.04 -19.39 41.80
N GLN A 568 6.65 -20.30 42.58
CA GLN A 568 6.19 -21.69 42.63
C GLN A 568 4.80 -21.85 43.27
N LEU A 569 4.35 -20.86 44.04
CA LEU A 569 3.00 -20.83 44.63
C LEU A 569 1.91 -20.58 43.59
N ILE A 570 2.26 -19.98 42.45
CA ILE A 570 1.30 -19.59 41.40
C ILE A 570 1.19 -20.68 40.31
N GLN A 571 2.20 -21.53 40.12
CA GLN A 571 2.27 -22.37 38.92
C GLN A 571 1.82 -23.84 39.05
N LYS A 572 1.48 -24.38 40.23
CA LYS A 572 0.96 -25.77 40.33
C LYS A 572 0.04 -26.00 41.54
N THR A 573 -1.17 -25.44 41.52
CA THR A 573 -2.25 -25.83 42.46
C THR A 573 -3.38 -26.56 41.72
N THR A 574 -3.04 -27.48 40.82
CA THR A 574 -4.05 -28.37 40.21
C THR A 574 -3.62 -29.83 40.11
N LYS A 575 -2.45 -30.26 40.61
CA LYS A 575 -2.11 -31.70 40.52
C LYS A 575 -1.15 -32.33 41.52
N LEU A 576 -0.69 -31.65 42.57
CA LEU A 576 0.12 -32.30 43.62
C LEU A 576 -0.16 -31.63 44.96
N ILE A 577 -1.10 -32.20 45.72
CA ILE A 577 -1.00 -32.49 47.15
C ILE A 577 -2.13 -33.50 47.41
N LYS A 578 -1.78 -34.79 47.40
CA LYS A 578 -2.37 -35.76 48.30
C LYS A 578 -1.49 -35.75 49.54
N PHE A 579 -2.05 -35.32 50.66
CA PHE A 579 -1.81 -35.99 51.93
C PHE A 579 -3.18 -36.39 52.45
#